data_AF-A0A399SN08-F1
#
_entry.id   AF-A0A399SN08-F1
#
_cell.length_a   1.000
_cell.length_b   1.000
_cell.length_c   1.000
_cell.angle_alpha   90.00
_cell.angle_beta   90.00
_cell.angle_gamma   90.00
#
_symmetry.space_group_name_H-M   'P 1'
#
loop_
_entity.id
_entity.type
_entity.pdbx_description
1 polymer ?
#
loop_
_entity_poly.entity_id
_entity_poly.type
_entity_poly.pdbx_seq_one_letter_code
_entity_poly.pdbx_strand_id
1 'polypeptide(L)'
;MGFFDFIKEAGEKLFHGAAAAAPADASADADAAKAADDAKGQAIQDYIAQQGLSATALSVQVEGDAAKVFGVAPDQATREKII
;
A
#
# COMPACT_ATOMS: atom_id res chain seq x y z
N MET A 1 -18.20 1.65 -8.78
CA MET A 1 -17.11 0.84 -9.36
C MET A 1 -16.46 1.66 -10.48
N GLY A 2 -15.74 2.73 -10.12
CA GLY A 2 -15.05 3.57 -11.09
C GLY A 2 -13.59 3.17 -11.13
N PHE A 3 -13.15 2.63 -12.26
CA PHE A 3 -11.74 2.32 -12.54
C PHE A 3 -11.11 3.61 -13.07
N PHE A 4 -10.21 4.22 -12.31
CA PHE A 4 -9.42 5.33 -12.82
C PHE A 4 -8.19 4.74 -13.52
N ASP A 5 -8.24 4.66 -14.84
CA ASP A 5 -7.09 4.36 -15.69
C ASP A 5 -6.06 5.49 -15.58
N PHE A 6 -5.23 5.41 -14.54
CA PHE A 6 -4.07 6.27 -14.38
C PHE A 6 -3.00 5.84 -15.39
N ILE A 7 -3.20 6.30 -16.63
CA ILE A 7 -2.23 6.43 -17.73
C ILE A 7 -1.01 5.52 -17.58
N LYS A 8 -1.21 4.25 -17.96
CA LYS A 8 -0.17 3.23 -18.18
C LYS A 8 1.03 3.80 -18.97
N GLU A 9 0.79 4.73 -19.88
CA GLU A 9 1.81 5.37 -20.72
C GLU A 9 2.71 6.38 -19.98
N ALA A 10 2.21 7.02 -18.91
CA ALA A 10 2.98 7.98 -18.13
C ALA A 10 3.95 7.30 -17.15
N GLY A 11 3.55 6.14 -16.61
CA GLY A 11 4.44 5.27 -15.86
C GLY A 11 5.55 4.69 -16.74
N GLU A 12 5.21 4.25 -17.95
CA GLU A 12 6.16 3.56 -18.83
C GLU A 12 7.33 4.44 -19.28
N LYS A 13 7.12 5.75 -19.46
CA LYS A 13 8.21 6.70 -19.75
C LYS A 13 9.03 7.12 -18.52
N LEU A 14 8.48 7.01 -17.32
CA LEU A 14 9.19 7.31 -16.07
C LEU A 14 10.11 6.13 -15.66
N PHE A 15 9.67 4.89 -15.92
CA PHE A 15 10.36 3.68 -15.48
C PHE A 15 11.35 3.08 -16.50
N HIS A 16 11.26 3.41 -17.80
CA HIS A 16 12.19 2.89 -18.82
C HIS A 16 13.38 3.81 -19.16
N GLY A 17 13.57 4.92 -18.44
CA GLY A 17 14.68 5.87 -18.66
C GLY A 17 16.03 5.47 -18.06
N ALA A 18 16.09 4.41 -17.25
CA ALA A 18 17.33 4.00 -16.59
C ALA A 18 17.53 2.48 -16.70
N ALA A 19 18.53 2.12 -17.51
CA ALA A 19 19.28 0.87 -17.48
C ALA A 19 18.55 -0.43 -17.85
N ALA A 20 18.77 -0.86 -19.09
CA ALA A 20 18.87 -2.27 -19.41
C ALA A 20 20.06 -2.89 -18.66
N ALA A 21 19.81 -3.76 -17.67
CA ALA A 21 20.79 -4.73 -17.18
C ALA A 21 20.14 -5.86 -16.35
N ALA A 22 20.28 -7.09 -16.86
CA ALA A 22 20.23 -8.40 -16.19
C ALA A 22 18.88 -8.90 -15.58
N PRO A 23 18.55 -10.19 -15.76
CA PRO A 23 17.48 -10.82 -15.00
C PRO A 23 17.98 -11.01 -13.57
N ALA A 24 17.62 -10.08 -12.68
CA ALA A 24 17.85 -10.24 -11.25
C ALA A 24 16.88 -11.30 -10.70
N ASP A 25 17.43 -12.22 -9.92
CA ASP A 25 16.74 -13.25 -9.16
C ASP A 25 15.43 -12.75 -8.51
N ALA A 26 14.30 -13.25 -9.02
CA ALA A 26 12.96 -13.00 -8.49
C ALA A 26 12.75 -13.46 -7.02
N SER A 27 13.76 -14.06 -6.39
CA SER A 27 13.72 -14.51 -5.00
C SER A 27 14.28 -13.49 -4.00
N ALA A 28 15.04 -12.48 -4.42
CA ALA A 28 15.48 -11.39 -3.55
C ALA A 28 14.44 -10.25 -3.47
N ASP A 29 13.63 -10.10 -4.52
CA ASP A 29 12.53 -9.14 -4.61
C ASP A 29 11.39 -9.42 -3.63
N ALA A 30 11.12 -10.68 -3.30
CA ALA A 30 9.99 -11.04 -2.43
C ALA A 30 10.18 -10.59 -0.97
N ASP A 31 11.39 -10.73 -0.42
CA ASP A 31 11.71 -10.25 0.94
C ASP A 31 11.77 -8.71 1.01
N ALA A 32 12.33 -8.07 -0.03
CA ALA A 32 12.34 -6.62 -0.15
C ALA A 32 10.92 -6.03 -0.30
N ALA A 33 10.07 -6.68 -1.11
CA ALA A 33 8.67 -6.32 -1.27
C ALA A 33 7.89 -6.47 0.04
N LYS A 34 8.13 -7.55 0.80
CA LYS A 34 7.49 -7.77 2.09
C LYS A 34 7.90 -6.71 3.13
N ALA A 35 9.18 -6.36 3.20
CA ALA A 35 9.64 -5.27 4.06
C ALA A 35 9.06 -3.90 3.66
N ALA A 36 8.93 -3.65 2.35
CA ALA A 36 8.28 -2.43 1.84
C ALA A 36 6.78 -2.40 2.17
N ASP A 37 6.10 -3.54 2.08
CA ASP A 37 4.69 -3.69 2.38
C ASP A 37 4.41 -3.53 3.89
N ASP A 38 5.27 -4.07 4.76
CA ASP A 38 5.21 -3.84 6.20
C ASP A 38 5.39 -2.35 6.54
N ALA A 39 6.35 -1.67 5.88
CA ALA A 39 6.58 -0.24 6.06
C ALA A 39 5.38 0.61 5.60
N LYS A 40 4.75 0.26 4.47
CA LYS A 40 3.49 0.90 4.02
C LYS A 40 2.37 0.67 5.04
N GLY A 41 2.22 -0.55 5.55
CA GLY A 41 1.21 -0.89 6.55
C GLY A 41 1.37 -0.06 7.84
N GLN A 42 2.60 0.15 8.30
CA GLN A 42 2.89 1.03 9.44
C GLN A 42 2.58 2.50 9.12
N ALA A 43 3.02 3.00 7.96
CA ALA A 43 2.74 4.38 7.55
C ALA A 43 1.24 4.68 7.45
N ILE A 44 0.43 3.71 7.01
CA ILE A 44 -1.04 3.84 6.98
C ILE A 44 -1.60 3.92 8.41
N GLN A 45 -1.12 3.08 9.33
CA GLN A 45 -1.56 3.13 10.73
C GLN A 45 -1.21 4.47 11.39
N ASP A 46 0.01 4.97 11.16
CA ASP A 46 0.45 6.26 11.68
C ASP A 46 -0.37 7.41 11.09
N TYR A 47 -0.70 7.37 9.80
CA TYR A 47 -1.54 8.36 9.16
C TYR A 47 -2.97 8.36 9.71
N ILE A 48 -3.55 7.19 9.95
CA ILE A 48 -4.87 7.04 10.59
C ILE A 48 -4.84 7.67 11.99
N ALA A 49 -3.78 7.41 12.77
CA ALA A 49 -3.61 8.00 14.10
C ALA A 49 -3.43 9.54 14.05
N GLN A 50 -2.68 10.06 13.07
CA GLN A 50 -2.52 11.52 12.85
C GLN A 50 -3.84 12.21 12.50
N GLN A 51 -4.74 11.52 11.80
CA GLN A 51 -6.08 12.03 11.49
C GLN A 51 -7.05 11.97 12.69
N GLY A 52 -6.59 11.53 13.86
CA GLY A 52 -7.41 11.35 15.05
C GLY A 52 -8.43 10.21 14.90
N LEU A 53 -8.24 9.34 13.91
CA LEU A 53 -9.06 8.16 13.69
C LEU A 53 -8.42 7.00 14.46
N SER A 54 -9.25 6.20 15.10
CA SER A 54 -8.78 5.03 15.85
C SER A 54 -9.65 3.82 15.54
N ALA A 55 -9.06 2.63 15.57
CA ALA A 55 -9.80 1.39 15.51
C ALA A 55 -9.17 0.39 16.49
N THR A 56 -10.03 -0.41 17.12
CA THR A 56 -9.60 -1.46 18.04
C THR A 56 -8.94 -2.58 17.24
N ALA A 57 -7.73 -2.97 17.65
CA ALA A 57 -6.93 -3.99 16.97
C ALA A 57 -6.74 -3.69 15.46
N LEU A 58 -6.47 -2.42 15.11
CA LEU A 58 -6.15 -2.03 13.74
C LEU A 58 -4.86 -2.74 13.27
N SER A 59 -4.94 -3.43 12.15
CA SER A 59 -3.79 -4.01 11.47
C SER A 59 -3.94 -3.80 9.98
N VAL A 60 -2.89 -3.34 9.32
CA VAL A 60 -2.88 -3.11 7.87
C VAL A 60 -1.84 -4.05 7.26
N GLN A 61 -2.30 -4.96 6.42
CA GLN A 61 -1.44 -5.85 5.63
C GLN A 61 -1.46 -5.38 4.19
N VAL A 62 -0.30 -5.03 3.66
CA VAL A 62 -0.15 -4.70 2.24
C VAL A 62 0.39 -5.94 1.54
N GLU A 63 -0.21 -6.29 0.41
CA GLU A 63 0.21 -7.37 -0.47
C GLU A 63 0.29 -6.79 -1.88
N GLY A 64 1.48 -6.28 -2.25
CA GLY A 64 1.70 -5.63 -3.54
C GLY A 64 0.88 -4.35 -3.71
N ASP A 65 -0.18 -4.42 -4.51
CA ASP A 65 -1.08 -3.30 -4.83
C ASP A 65 -2.40 -3.33 -4.05
N ALA A 66 -2.61 -4.35 -3.20
CA ALA A 66 -3.78 -4.47 -2.35
C ALA A 66 -3.43 -4.24 -0.88
N ALA A 67 -4.23 -3.43 -0.18
CA ALA A 67 -4.14 -3.26 1.27
C ALA A 67 -5.37 -3.87 1.96
N LYS A 68 -5.13 -4.79 2.89
CA LYS A 68 -6.15 -5.39 3.76
C LYS A 68 -6.09 -4.71 5.11
N VAL A 69 -7.16 -4.03 5.48
CA VAL A 69 -7.30 -3.40 6.80
C VAL A 69 -8.18 -4.28 7.67
N PHE A 70 -7.63 -4.71 8.81
CA PHE A 70 -8.33 -5.44 9.85
C PHE A 70 -8.49 -4.54 11.08
N GLY A 71 -9.58 -4.72 11.81
CA GLY A 71 -9.85 -3.98 13.04
C GLY A 71 -11.32 -3.60 13.18
N VAL A 72 -11.67 -3.09 14.35
CA VAL A 72 -13.02 -2.63 14.68
C VAL A 72 -12.98 -1.13 14.90
N ALA A 73 -13.44 -0.37 13.91
CA ALA A 73 -13.64 1.07 14.07
C ALA A 73 -14.79 1.34 15.06
N PRO A 74 -14.72 2.40 15.87
CA PRO A 74 -15.72 2.75 16.87
C PRO A 74 -17.07 3.17 16.25
N ASP A 75 -17.05 3.68 15.03
CA ASP A 75 -18.23 4.17 14.32
C ASP A 75 -18.07 4.03 12.79
N GLN A 76 -19.19 4.09 12.08
CA GLN A 76 -19.23 3.94 10.62
C GLN A 76 -18.47 5.06 9.90
N ALA A 77 -18.55 6.30 10.40
CA ALA A 77 -17.86 7.43 9.78
C ALA A 77 -16.33 7.27 9.86
N THR A 78 -15.81 6.76 10.98
CA THR A 78 -14.40 6.43 11.16
C THR A 78 -14.00 5.27 10.26
N ARG A 79 -14.85 4.24 10.14
CA ARG A 79 -14.62 3.13 9.20
C ARG A 79 -14.50 3.63 7.76
N GLU A 80 -15.45 4.43 7.28
CA GLU A 80 -15.48 4.97 5.91
C GLU A 80 -14.33 5.91 5.59
N LYS A 81 -13.66 6.47 6.60
CA LYS A 81 -12.45 7.28 6.40
C LYS A 81 -11.17 6.45 6.36
N ILE A 82 -11.21 5.21 6.83
CA ILE A 82 -10.07 4.29 6.89
C ILE A 82 -9.94 3.45 5.60
N ILE A 83 -11.07 3.13 4.95
CA ILE A 83 -11.17 2.39 3.67
C ILE A 83 -11.28 3.34 2.47
#